data_AF-A0A7V3T6Q1-F1
#
_entry.id   AF-A0A7V3T6Q1-F1
#
_cell.length_a   1.000
_cell.length_b   1.000
_cell.length_c   1.000
_cell.angle_alpha   90.00
_cell.angle_beta   90.00
_cell.angle_gamma   90.00
#
_symmetry.space_group_name_H-M   'P 1'
#
loop_
_entity.id
_entity.type
_entity.pdbx_description
1 polymer ?
#
loop_
_entity_poly.entity_id
_entity_poly.type
_entity_poly.pdbx_seq_one_letter_code
_entity_poly.pdbx_strand_id
1 'polypeptide(L)'
;MSRLVCGVFVGLTKTVFCADADRPAGVRIQVRADQPTHRMAGGLGASWHAIRREVPSDPDRMTPGRKTAPQGSAFGGNPPLENTVAWQELERHFRWLGLDWCPVELAQRMYQPQRDRFDWDNAEMRTLYRILDVCESNRVDVFLTQMWNDVDWNAYEDVHPLQSAPKSIPDFARGLGELCERLTGASPLHLHPLAVHQQRAWLCRLLVPGAGPTAALHHPGPACGAGGAGSARPSLAVVGPGLLHPGPPWQRSVRFRSMGGRV
;
A
#
# COMPACT_ATOMS: atom_id res chain seq x y z
N MET A 1 41.26 15.16 19.55
CA MET A 1 39.78 15.06 19.61
C MET A 1 39.37 13.77 18.90
N SER A 2 39.18 12.69 19.64
CA SER A 2 38.75 11.39 19.07
C SER A 2 37.24 11.28 19.24
N ARG A 3 36.50 11.18 18.13
CA ARG A 3 35.05 10.93 18.14
C ARG A 3 34.81 9.44 18.32
N LEU A 4 34.11 9.09 19.40
CA LEU A 4 33.59 7.76 19.64
C LEU A 4 32.42 7.52 18.68
N VAL A 5 32.56 6.58 17.75
CA VAL A 5 31.43 6.09 16.93
C VAL A 5 30.78 4.96 17.71
N CYS A 6 29.58 5.20 18.25
CA CYS A 6 28.76 4.17 18.86
C CYS A 6 28.06 3.38 17.75
N GLY A 7 28.66 2.29 17.28
CA GLY A 7 28.02 1.34 16.38
C GLY A 7 27.19 0.34 17.18
N VAL A 8 25.87 0.33 16.97
CA VAL A 8 25.02 -0.76 17.46
C VAL A 8 25.26 -1.96 16.52
N PHE A 9 26.10 -2.89 16.96
CA PHE A 9 26.26 -4.19 16.31
C PHE A 9 25.12 -5.11 16.76
N VAL A 10 24.23 -5.50 15.84
CA VAL A 10 23.38 -6.68 16.04
C VAL A 10 24.26 -7.90 15.85
N GLY A 11 24.97 -8.29 16.91
CA GLY A 11 25.73 -9.52 16.93
C GLY A 11 24.76 -10.70 16.95
N LEU A 12 24.77 -11.52 15.89
CA LEU A 12 24.22 -12.87 15.93
C LEU A 12 25.18 -13.76 16.76
N THR A 13 25.24 -13.52 18.07
CA THR A 13 25.87 -14.45 19.00
C THR A 13 24.98 -15.68 19.10
N LYS A 14 25.56 -16.87 18.91
CA LYS A 14 24.88 -18.13 19.23
C LYS A 14 24.64 -18.18 20.74
N THR A 15 23.49 -17.72 21.17
CA THR A 15 23.05 -17.84 22.57
C THR A 15 22.50 -19.24 22.75
N VAL A 16 23.17 -20.04 23.57
CA VAL A 16 22.63 -21.31 24.04
C VAL A 16 21.75 -20.98 25.24
N PHE A 17 20.45 -21.25 25.14
CA PHE A 17 19.55 -21.14 26.27
C PHE A 17 19.71 -22.40 27.12
N CYS A 18 20.23 -22.26 28.34
CA CYS A 18 20.15 -23.34 29.33
C CYS A 18 18.68 -23.53 29.70
N ALA A 19 18.17 -24.76 29.55
CA ALA A 19 16.90 -25.15 30.12
C ALA A 19 17.00 -25.03 31.64
N ASP A 20 16.17 -24.15 32.22
CA ASP A 20 16.05 -23.89 33.66
C ASP A 20 17.34 -23.47 34.39
N ALA A 21 17.58 -22.16 34.39
CA ALA A 21 18.30 -21.57 35.51
C ALA A 21 17.31 -21.40 36.67
N ASP A 22 17.44 -22.22 37.72
CA ASP A 22 16.76 -22.10 39.03
C ASP A 22 17.06 -20.78 39.78
N ARG A 23 17.68 -19.80 39.11
CA ARG A 23 17.94 -18.49 39.69
C ARG A 23 16.67 -17.65 39.64
N PRO A 24 16.28 -16.98 40.74
CA PRO A 24 15.20 -16.03 40.72
C PRO A 24 15.59 -14.85 39.83
N ALA A 25 15.09 -14.84 38.60
CA ALA A 25 15.16 -13.67 37.73
C ALA A 25 14.16 -12.64 38.24
N GLY A 26 14.59 -11.37 38.39
CA GLY A 26 13.71 -10.27 38.79
C GLY A 26 12.57 -10.00 37.81
N VAL A 27 12.66 -10.53 36.59
CA VAL A 27 11.61 -10.52 35.57
C VAL A 27 11.60 -11.89 34.86
N ARG A 28 10.41 -12.47 34.69
CA ARG A 28 10.19 -13.71 33.94
C ARG A 28 9.33 -13.41 32.70
N ILE A 29 9.82 -13.75 31.52
CA ILE A 29 9.07 -13.69 30.25
C ILE A 29 8.73 -15.13 29.85
N GLN A 30 7.43 -15.44 29.73
CA GLN A 30 6.96 -16.75 29.28
C GLN A 30 6.45 -16.64 27.83
N VAL A 31 6.98 -17.47 26.94
CA VAL A 31 6.56 -17.55 25.53
C VAL A 31 5.89 -18.90 25.29
N ARG A 32 4.61 -18.91 24.91
CA ARG A 32 3.86 -20.12 24.54
C ARG A 32 3.73 -20.22 23.03
N ALA A 33 4.73 -20.81 22.39
CA ALA A 33 4.79 -20.92 20.93
C ALA A 33 3.75 -21.91 20.35
N ASP A 34 3.21 -22.80 21.18
CA ASP A 34 2.17 -23.79 20.86
C ASP A 34 0.76 -23.19 20.85
N GLN A 35 0.59 -21.95 21.34
CA GLN A 35 -0.69 -21.28 21.53
C GLN A 35 -0.72 -19.92 20.83
N PRO A 36 -0.57 -19.86 19.49
CA PRO A 36 -0.65 -18.60 18.75
C PRO A 36 -2.03 -17.98 18.92
N THR A 37 -2.10 -16.73 19.38
CA THR A 37 -3.35 -15.99 19.53
C THR A 37 -3.85 -15.44 18.20
N HIS A 38 -2.91 -15.02 17.34
CA HIS A 38 -3.18 -14.49 16.01
C HIS A 38 -2.14 -14.99 15.01
N ARG A 39 -2.54 -15.08 13.75
CA ARG A 39 -1.65 -15.29 12.61
C ARG A 39 -1.59 -14.00 11.81
N MET A 40 -0.39 -13.50 11.54
CA MET A 40 -0.23 -12.39 10.60
C MET A 40 -0.72 -12.83 9.22
N ALA A 41 -1.64 -12.06 8.62
CA ALA A 41 -2.22 -12.38 7.32
C ALA A 41 -1.24 -12.17 6.16
N GLY A 42 -0.21 -11.35 6.39
CA GLY A 42 0.89 -11.10 5.48
C GLY A 42 2.16 -10.83 6.28
N GLY A 43 3.24 -10.50 5.58
CA GLY A 43 4.52 -10.23 6.18
C GLY A 43 4.72 -8.77 6.59
N LEU A 44 5.98 -8.34 6.68
CA LEU A 44 6.35 -6.97 7.03
C LEU A 44 6.43 -6.10 5.78
N GLY A 45 6.04 -4.84 5.91
CA GLY A 45 6.12 -3.88 4.81
C GLY A 45 6.47 -2.47 5.25
N ALA A 46 7.02 -1.71 4.31
CA ALA A 46 7.35 -0.30 4.47
C ALA A 46 7.04 0.43 3.16
N SER A 47 6.50 1.65 3.26
CA SER A 47 6.18 2.44 2.07
C SER A 47 7.43 3.08 1.47
N TRP A 48 7.43 3.24 0.15
CA TRP A 48 8.46 3.94 -0.60
C TRP A 48 7.80 4.95 -1.54
N HIS A 49 8.03 6.25 -1.30
CA HIS A 49 7.48 7.31 -2.13
C HIS A 49 8.35 7.51 -3.38
N ALA A 50 7.77 7.39 -4.57
CA ALA A 50 8.43 7.68 -5.84
C ALA A 50 8.41 9.19 -6.20
N ILE A 51 7.76 9.99 -5.37
CA ILE A 51 7.56 11.43 -5.50
C ILE A 51 8.87 12.16 -5.23
N ARG A 52 9.34 12.96 -6.20
CA ARG A 52 10.62 13.70 -6.13
C ARG A 52 10.48 15.19 -6.23
N ARG A 53 9.39 15.67 -6.82
CA ARG A 53 9.19 17.11 -6.97
C ARG A 53 8.59 17.67 -5.69
N GLU A 54 9.27 18.67 -5.12
CA GLU A 54 8.70 19.49 -4.07
C GLU A 54 7.49 20.26 -4.60
N VAL A 55 6.41 20.27 -3.83
CA VAL A 55 5.20 21.01 -4.16
C VAL A 55 5.26 22.37 -3.49
N PRO A 56 5.17 23.47 -4.26
CA PRO A 56 5.16 24.81 -3.71
C PRO A 56 4.03 24.99 -2.70
N SER A 57 4.27 25.82 -1.69
CA SER A 57 3.21 26.26 -0.80
C SER A 57 2.25 27.22 -1.51
N ASP A 58 0.96 27.03 -1.30
CA ASP A 58 -0.12 27.93 -1.69
C ASP A 58 -1.05 28.11 -0.49
N PRO A 59 -0.78 29.10 0.39
CA PRO A 59 -1.53 29.28 1.63
C PRO A 59 -3.02 29.58 1.44
N ASP A 60 -3.42 30.07 0.26
CA ASP A 60 -4.79 30.49 -0.03
C ASP A 60 -5.65 29.30 -0.46
N ARG A 61 -5.06 28.34 -1.17
CA ARG A 61 -5.74 27.13 -1.65
C ARG A 61 -5.47 25.89 -0.78
N MET A 62 -4.63 26.00 0.24
CA MET A 62 -4.29 24.91 1.17
C MET A 62 -5.00 24.99 2.52
N THR A 63 -5.33 23.81 3.06
CA THR A 63 -5.81 23.66 4.44
C THR A 63 -4.78 24.18 5.47
N PRO A 64 -5.23 24.74 6.61
CA PRO A 64 -4.34 25.38 7.60
C PRO A 64 -3.13 24.55 8.03
N GLY A 65 -3.31 23.23 8.22
CA GLY A 65 -2.24 22.32 8.65
C GLY A 65 -1.19 21.97 7.59
N ARG A 66 -1.29 22.51 6.38
CA ARG A 66 -0.41 22.18 5.24
C ARG A 66 0.21 23.40 4.58
N LYS A 67 -0.11 24.62 5.02
CA LYS A 67 0.39 25.87 4.45
C LYS A 67 1.92 25.97 4.44
N THR A 68 2.60 25.44 5.46
CA THR A 68 4.08 25.52 5.56
C THR A 68 4.79 24.23 5.14
N ALA A 69 4.06 23.13 5.01
CA ALA A 69 4.59 21.82 4.64
C ALA A 69 3.56 21.06 3.78
N PRO A 70 3.39 21.45 2.50
CA PRO A 70 2.33 20.93 1.64
C PRO A 70 2.33 19.39 1.57
N GLN A 71 3.52 18.82 1.38
CA GLN A 71 3.71 17.39 1.19
C GLN A 71 3.88 16.61 2.50
N GLY A 72 4.17 17.28 3.62
CA GLY A 72 4.55 16.59 4.85
C GLY A 72 5.75 15.67 4.61
N SER A 73 5.68 14.42 5.08
CA SER A 73 6.75 13.42 4.95
C SER A 73 6.77 12.66 3.62
N ALA A 74 5.86 12.95 2.68
CA ALA A 74 5.72 12.17 1.45
C ALA A 74 6.68 12.59 0.30
N PHE A 75 7.66 13.45 0.61
CA PHE A 75 8.82 13.63 -0.26
C PHE A 75 9.74 12.42 -0.11
N GLY A 76 9.94 11.66 -1.19
CA GLY A 76 10.62 10.37 -1.11
C GLY A 76 12.11 10.42 -0.81
N GLY A 77 12.75 11.60 -0.88
CA GLY A 77 14.17 11.74 -0.60
C GLY A 77 15.07 10.88 -1.50
N ASN A 78 14.57 10.46 -2.66
CA ASN A 78 15.27 9.54 -3.54
C ASN A 78 16.55 10.18 -4.08
N PRO A 79 17.68 9.44 -4.12
CA PRO A 79 18.90 9.95 -4.72
C PRO A 79 18.70 10.23 -6.21
N PRO A 80 19.55 11.09 -6.81
CA PRO A 80 19.57 11.27 -8.26
C PRO A 80 19.67 9.92 -8.99
N LEU A 81 19.05 9.80 -10.17
CA LEU A 81 18.93 8.51 -10.90
C LEU A 81 20.30 7.97 -11.33
N GLU A 82 21.21 8.88 -11.62
CA GLU A 82 22.59 8.65 -12.02
C GLU A 82 23.48 8.22 -10.84
N ASN A 83 23.07 8.46 -9.59
CA ASN A 83 23.84 8.10 -8.41
C ASN A 83 23.66 6.61 -8.06
N THR A 84 24.32 5.77 -8.86
CA THR A 84 24.23 4.32 -8.75
C THR A 84 24.68 3.81 -7.37
N VAL A 85 25.67 4.45 -6.75
CA VAL A 85 26.20 4.05 -5.42
C VAL A 85 25.13 4.21 -4.34
N ALA A 86 24.46 5.36 -4.29
CA ALA A 86 23.40 5.61 -3.32
C ALA A 86 22.21 4.65 -3.52
N TRP A 87 21.85 4.34 -4.78
CA TRP A 87 20.81 3.35 -5.06
C TRP A 87 21.19 1.93 -4.61
N GLN A 88 22.45 1.53 -4.78
CA GLN A 88 22.94 0.23 -4.29
C GLN A 88 22.94 0.15 -2.75
N GLU A 89 23.23 1.27 -2.06
CA GLU A 89 23.11 1.37 -0.61
C GLU A 89 21.66 1.20 -0.14
N LEU A 90 20.72 1.88 -0.79
CA LEU A 90 19.29 1.74 -0.52
C LEU A 90 18.81 0.31 -0.76
N GLU A 91 19.18 -0.30 -1.88
CA GLU A 91 18.81 -1.69 -2.19
C GLU A 91 19.36 -2.67 -1.13
N ARG A 92 20.62 -2.49 -0.71
CA ARG A 92 21.21 -3.31 0.35
C ARG A 92 20.46 -3.15 1.67
N HIS A 93 20.07 -1.93 2.03
CA HIS A 93 19.28 -1.68 3.24
C HIS A 93 17.88 -2.29 3.14
N PHE A 94 17.22 -2.11 1.99
CA PHE A 94 15.91 -2.70 1.69
C PHE A 94 15.94 -4.23 1.80
N ARG A 95 16.99 -4.88 1.27
CA ARG A 95 17.21 -6.32 1.42
C ARG A 95 17.44 -6.73 2.88
N TRP A 96 18.20 -5.95 3.62
CA TRP A 96 18.46 -6.21 5.04
C TRP A 96 17.17 -6.15 5.88
N LEU A 97 16.23 -5.27 5.54
CA LEU A 97 14.92 -5.18 6.21
C LEU A 97 14.07 -6.45 6.02
N GLY A 98 14.30 -7.23 4.96
CA GLY A 98 13.58 -8.48 4.71
C GLY A 98 12.07 -8.28 4.55
N LEU A 99 11.68 -7.22 3.83
CA LEU A 99 10.27 -6.90 3.60
C LEU A 99 9.60 -7.95 2.72
N ASP A 100 8.35 -8.26 3.01
CA ASP A 100 7.51 -9.14 2.19
C ASP A 100 6.70 -8.33 1.17
N TRP A 101 6.32 -7.09 1.52
CA TRP A 101 5.59 -6.20 0.63
C TRP A 101 5.99 -4.72 0.80
N CYS A 102 5.80 -3.92 -0.25
CA CYS A 102 6.13 -2.50 -0.30
C CYS A 102 4.99 -1.68 -0.93
N PRO A 103 4.32 -0.81 -0.16
CA PRO A 103 3.46 0.22 -0.72
C PRO A 103 4.31 1.25 -1.47
N VAL A 104 4.17 1.34 -2.78
CA VAL A 104 4.87 2.34 -3.57
C VAL A 104 3.91 3.49 -3.82
N GLU A 105 4.23 4.65 -3.25
CA GLU A 105 3.37 5.83 -3.28
C GLU A 105 3.74 6.77 -4.43
N LEU A 106 2.74 7.19 -5.20
CA LEU A 106 2.90 8.02 -6.38
C LEU A 106 1.82 9.12 -6.49
N ALA A 107 2.04 10.08 -7.39
CA ALA A 107 1.08 11.14 -7.71
C ALA A 107 0.67 11.09 -9.19
N GLN A 108 -0.57 11.46 -9.52
CA GLN A 108 -1.07 11.43 -10.91
C GLN A 108 -0.18 12.25 -11.86
N ARG A 109 0.28 13.42 -11.42
CA ARG A 109 1.19 14.27 -12.21
C ARG A 109 2.48 13.58 -12.67
N MET A 110 2.90 12.50 -12.01
CA MET A 110 4.10 11.76 -12.41
C MET A 110 3.90 11.12 -13.78
N TYR A 111 2.74 10.52 -14.03
CA TYR A 111 2.47 9.82 -15.28
C TYR A 111 1.55 10.57 -16.23
N GLN A 112 0.69 11.47 -15.73
CA GLN A 112 -0.28 12.23 -16.51
C GLN A 112 -0.31 13.72 -16.09
N PRO A 113 0.75 14.48 -16.37
CA PRO A 113 0.86 15.88 -15.95
C PRO A 113 -0.17 16.81 -16.62
N GLN A 114 -0.67 16.47 -17.80
CA GLN A 114 -1.78 17.15 -18.46
C GLN A 114 -2.86 16.16 -18.88
N ARG A 115 -4.10 16.64 -19.02
CA ARG A 115 -5.21 15.82 -19.50
C ARG A 115 -4.82 15.15 -20.82
N ASP A 116 -4.98 13.83 -20.88
CA ASP A 116 -4.70 13.00 -22.06
C ASP A 116 -3.26 13.02 -22.56
N ARG A 117 -2.32 13.54 -21.76
CA ARG A 117 -0.89 13.52 -22.07
C ARG A 117 -0.13 12.77 -20.99
N PHE A 118 0.42 11.63 -21.38
CA PHE A 118 1.24 10.80 -20.52
C PHE A 118 2.72 11.10 -20.73
N ASP A 119 3.48 11.04 -19.64
CA ASP A 119 4.93 11.17 -19.67
C ASP A 119 5.55 10.04 -18.85
N TRP A 120 6.03 9.02 -19.57
CA TRP A 120 6.55 7.79 -18.98
C TRP A 120 8.05 7.84 -18.70
N ASP A 121 8.76 8.84 -19.24
CA ASP A 121 10.22 8.88 -19.26
C ASP A 121 10.80 9.99 -18.38
N ASN A 122 9.94 10.79 -17.75
CA ASN A 122 10.39 11.80 -16.79
C ASN A 122 11.07 11.19 -15.55
N ALA A 123 11.74 12.07 -14.80
CA ALA A 123 12.57 11.69 -13.67
C ALA A 123 11.81 11.00 -12.52
N GLU A 124 10.51 11.26 -12.35
CA GLU A 124 9.71 10.63 -11.30
C GLU A 124 9.21 9.25 -11.72
N MET A 125 8.79 9.08 -12.98
CA MET A 125 8.46 7.76 -13.52
C MET A 125 9.67 6.84 -13.58
N ARG A 126 10.83 7.35 -13.98
CA ARG A 126 12.09 6.58 -13.94
C ARG A 126 12.46 6.18 -12.52
N THR A 127 12.13 7.00 -11.52
CA THR A 127 12.31 6.64 -10.10
C THR A 127 11.32 5.59 -9.65
N LEU A 128 10.05 5.67 -10.06
CA LEU A 128 9.08 4.59 -9.85
C LEU A 128 9.61 3.27 -10.41
N TYR A 129 10.04 3.23 -11.68
CA TYR A 129 10.57 2.00 -12.27
C TYR A 129 11.77 1.46 -11.49
N ARG A 130 12.71 2.33 -11.08
CA ARG A 130 13.86 1.92 -10.28
C ARG A 130 13.47 1.27 -8.95
N ILE A 131 12.44 1.80 -8.28
CA ILE A 131 11.91 1.21 -7.04
C ILE A 131 11.27 -0.14 -7.33
N LEU A 132 10.51 -0.26 -8.42
CA LEU A 132 9.89 -1.53 -8.83
C LEU A 132 10.93 -2.59 -9.17
N ASP A 133 12.02 -2.23 -9.87
CA ASP A 133 13.14 -3.13 -10.16
C ASP A 133 13.77 -3.66 -8.85
N VAL A 134 13.94 -2.80 -7.83
CA VAL A 134 14.44 -3.19 -6.51
C VAL A 134 13.47 -4.14 -5.81
N CYS A 135 12.17 -3.87 -5.87
CA CYS A 135 11.17 -4.76 -5.28
C CYS A 135 11.18 -6.14 -5.97
N GLU A 136 11.22 -6.16 -7.30
CA GLU A 136 11.27 -7.39 -8.10
C GLU A 136 12.54 -8.20 -7.82
N SER A 137 13.71 -7.56 -7.81
CA SER A 137 14.99 -8.25 -7.56
C SER A 137 15.05 -8.90 -6.17
N ASN A 138 14.30 -8.35 -5.20
CA ASN A 138 14.20 -8.86 -3.84
C ASN A 138 12.93 -9.69 -3.59
N ARG A 139 12.11 -9.95 -4.61
CA ARG A 139 10.84 -10.71 -4.54
C ARG A 139 9.85 -10.13 -3.53
N VAL A 140 9.77 -8.80 -3.49
CA VAL A 140 8.85 -8.06 -2.63
C VAL A 140 7.59 -7.73 -3.40
N ASP A 141 6.43 -8.06 -2.81
CA ASP A 141 5.13 -7.75 -3.38
C ASP A 141 4.87 -6.24 -3.37
N VAL A 142 4.38 -5.67 -4.48
CA VAL A 142 4.14 -4.22 -4.57
C VAL A 142 2.65 -3.90 -4.46
N PHE A 143 2.33 -2.91 -3.61
CA PHE A 143 1.03 -2.24 -3.58
C PHE A 143 1.17 -0.82 -4.11
N LEU A 144 0.76 -0.59 -5.35
CA LEU A 144 0.74 0.77 -5.91
C LEU A 144 -0.34 1.59 -5.23
N THR A 145 0.05 2.75 -4.69
CA THR A 145 -0.87 3.66 -4.00
C THR A 145 -0.75 5.05 -4.62
N GLN A 146 -1.80 5.52 -5.29
CA GLN A 146 -1.86 6.92 -5.70
C GLN A 146 -2.24 7.78 -4.50
N MET A 147 -1.24 8.46 -3.94
CA MET A 147 -1.41 9.32 -2.77
C MET A 147 -2.09 10.64 -3.14
N TRP A 148 -1.71 11.22 -4.28
CA TRP A 148 -2.19 12.54 -4.73
C TRP A 148 -2.54 12.57 -6.21
N ASN A 149 -3.41 13.51 -6.59
CA ASN A 149 -3.55 13.89 -7.99
C ASN A 149 -2.43 14.85 -8.37
N ASP A 150 -2.42 16.00 -7.68
CA ASP A 150 -1.44 17.08 -7.87
C ASP A 150 -1.33 17.55 -9.33
N VAL A 151 -2.50 17.62 -10.00
CA VAL A 151 -2.68 18.13 -11.36
C VAL A 151 -3.79 19.17 -11.40
N ASP A 152 -3.50 20.34 -11.96
CA ASP A 152 -4.49 21.43 -12.03
C ASP A 152 -5.72 21.06 -12.85
N TRP A 153 -5.54 20.33 -13.95
CA TRP A 153 -6.61 20.00 -14.90
C TRP A 153 -7.71 19.11 -14.29
N ASN A 154 -7.41 18.38 -13.21
CA ASN A 154 -8.36 17.53 -12.49
C ASN A 154 -8.62 18.01 -11.05
N ALA A 155 -8.26 19.25 -10.72
CA ALA A 155 -8.50 19.83 -9.41
C ALA A 155 -9.74 20.74 -9.43
N TYR A 156 -10.34 20.95 -8.25
CA TYR A 156 -11.29 22.04 -8.04
C TYR A 156 -10.53 23.37 -7.94
N GLU A 157 -11.10 24.44 -8.48
CA GLU A 157 -10.42 25.73 -8.66
C GLU A 157 -9.89 26.30 -7.33
N ASP A 158 -10.72 26.29 -6.28
CA ASP A 158 -10.40 26.86 -4.97
C ASP A 158 -9.61 25.92 -4.05
N VAL A 159 -9.19 24.75 -4.54
CA VAL A 159 -8.45 23.75 -3.75
C VAL A 159 -7.11 23.48 -4.41
N HIS A 160 -6.05 23.48 -3.61
CA HIS A 160 -4.72 23.17 -4.11
C HIS A 160 -4.70 21.75 -4.73
N PRO A 161 -4.13 21.53 -5.92
CA PRO A 161 -4.19 20.25 -6.63
C PRO A 161 -3.73 19.03 -5.83
N LEU A 162 -2.72 19.22 -4.97
CA LEU A 162 -2.23 18.22 -4.01
C LEU A 162 -3.34 17.70 -3.06
N GLN A 163 -4.26 18.57 -2.67
CA GLN A 163 -5.31 18.31 -1.67
C GLN A 163 -6.68 18.10 -2.31
N SER A 164 -6.80 18.39 -3.61
CA SER A 164 -8.06 18.26 -4.33
C SER A 164 -8.40 16.79 -4.56
N ALA A 165 -9.65 16.44 -4.23
CA ALA A 165 -10.27 15.27 -4.84
C ALA A 165 -10.27 15.41 -6.37
N PRO A 166 -10.24 14.31 -7.13
CA PRO A 166 -10.31 14.37 -8.57
C PRO A 166 -11.66 14.94 -9.00
N LYS A 167 -11.64 16.05 -9.75
CA LYS A 167 -12.84 16.71 -10.30
C LYS A 167 -13.62 15.79 -11.24
N SER A 168 -12.91 14.94 -11.99
CA SER A 168 -13.45 13.93 -12.91
C SER A 168 -12.97 12.54 -12.47
N ILE A 169 -13.88 11.76 -11.86
CA ILE A 169 -13.63 10.35 -11.51
C ILE A 169 -13.33 9.49 -12.74
N PRO A 170 -14.05 9.64 -13.89
CA PRO A 170 -13.73 8.87 -15.09
C PRO A 170 -12.32 9.13 -15.62
N ASP A 171 -11.87 10.39 -15.64
CA ASP A 171 -10.51 10.72 -16.11
C ASP A 171 -9.44 10.21 -15.14
N PHE A 172 -9.69 10.29 -13.83
CA PHE A 172 -8.84 9.70 -12.81
C PHE A 172 -8.71 8.18 -12.97
N ALA A 173 -9.83 7.46 -13.13
CA ALA A 173 -9.86 6.01 -13.28
C ALA A 173 -9.15 5.56 -14.56
N ARG A 174 -9.36 6.28 -15.67
CA ARG A 174 -8.67 6.03 -16.94
C ARG A 174 -7.16 6.23 -16.81
N GLY A 175 -6.71 7.33 -16.19
CA GLY A 175 -5.28 7.57 -15.96
C GLY A 175 -4.62 6.45 -15.16
N LEU A 176 -5.27 5.98 -14.10
CA LEU A 176 -4.82 4.82 -13.33
C LEU A 176 -4.79 3.53 -14.15
N GLY A 177 -5.79 3.31 -15.01
CA GLY A 177 -5.84 2.17 -15.93
C GLY A 177 -4.64 2.14 -16.87
N GLU A 178 -4.35 3.28 -17.51
CA GLU A 178 -3.19 3.45 -18.41
C GLU A 178 -1.86 3.23 -17.67
N LEU A 179 -1.73 3.72 -16.43
CA LEU A 179 -0.56 3.41 -15.59
C LEU A 179 -0.44 1.91 -15.33
N CYS A 180 -1.54 1.24 -14.97
CA CYS A 180 -1.52 -0.20 -14.73
C CYS A 180 -1.11 -0.97 -15.99
N GLU A 181 -1.72 -0.66 -17.14
CA GLU A 181 -1.38 -1.27 -18.42
C GLU A 181 0.09 -1.05 -18.78
N ARG A 182 0.62 0.16 -18.57
CA ARG A 182 2.03 0.49 -18.80
C ARG A 182 2.97 -0.35 -17.93
N LEU A 183 2.63 -0.56 -16.67
CA LEU A 183 3.47 -1.29 -15.71
C LEU A 183 3.38 -2.81 -15.91
N THR A 184 2.19 -3.35 -16.15
CA THR A 184 2.00 -4.80 -16.38
C THR A 184 2.38 -5.23 -17.80
N GLY A 185 2.28 -4.34 -18.78
CA GLY A 185 2.67 -4.61 -20.16
C GLY A 185 4.18 -4.55 -20.38
N ALA A 186 4.92 -3.89 -19.48
CA ALA A 186 6.36 -3.68 -19.61
C ALA A 186 7.22 -4.55 -18.68
N SER A 187 6.66 -5.09 -17.59
CA SER A 187 7.41 -5.90 -16.62
C SER A 187 6.67 -7.21 -16.27
N PRO A 188 7.40 -8.30 -16.02
CA PRO A 188 6.85 -9.55 -15.49
C PRO A 188 6.54 -9.52 -13.97
N LEU A 189 6.34 -8.33 -13.39
CA LEU A 189 6.13 -8.14 -11.96
C LEU A 189 4.77 -8.69 -11.49
N HIS A 190 4.75 -9.33 -10.32
CA HIS A 190 3.52 -9.71 -9.63
C HIS A 190 2.94 -8.51 -8.88
N LEU A 191 2.13 -7.70 -9.57
CA LEU A 191 1.34 -6.64 -8.93
C LEU A 191 0.08 -7.24 -8.31
N HIS A 192 -0.15 -6.99 -7.02
CA HIS A 192 -1.41 -7.31 -6.36
C HIS A 192 -2.50 -6.29 -6.74
N PRO A 193 -3.80 -6.66 -6.67
CA PRO A 193 -4.90 -5.75 -6.96
C PRO A 193 -4.71 -4.43 -6.22
N LEU A 194 -4.72 -3.35 -6.99
CA LEU A 194 -4.40 -1.99 -6.55
C LEU A 194 -5.35 -1.59 -5.41
N ALA A 195 -4.81 -1.37 -4.20
CA ALA A 195 -5.56 -0.79 -3.10
C ALA A 195 -5.50 0.74 -3.25
N VAL A 196 -6.53 1.33 -3.84
CA VAL A 196 -6.68 2.79 -3.84
C VAL A 196 -7.01 3.23 -2.42
N HIS A 197 -5.99 3.49 -1.60
CA HIS A 197 -6.18 4.05 -0.27
C HIS A 197 -5.95 5.56 -0.31
N GLN A 198 -7.03 6.33 -0.49
CA GLN A 198 -6.95 7.80 -0.38
C GLN A 198 -6.88 8.19 1.10
N GLN A 199 -5.75 8.72 1.56
CA GLN A 199 -5.60 9.20 2.95
C GLN A 199 -6.06 10.65 3.09
N ARG A 200 -7.38 10.85 3.24
CA ARG A 200 -8.02 11.59 4.36
C ARG A 200 -9.52 11.74 4.12
N ALA A 201 -10.29 11.07 4.99
CA ALA A 201 -11.67 11.32 5.39
C ALA A 201 -12.65 11.78 4.28
N TRP A 202 -13.22 10.82 3.53
CA TRP A 202 -14.67 10.66 3.28
C TRP A 202 -14.89 9.36 2.46
N LEU A 203 -15.66 8.44 3.07
CA LEU A 203 -16.58 7.44 2.50
C LEU A 203 -16.13 6.16 1.73
N CYS A 204 -16.35 5.03 2.43
CA CYS A 204 -16.88 3.72 2.00
C CYS A 204 -16.06 2.73 1.14
N ARG A 205 -15.40 1.81 1.86
CA ARG A 205 -15.61 0.34 1.83
C ARG A 205 -16.19 -0.24 0.52
N LEU A 206 -15.33 -0.62 -0.41
CA LEU A 206 -15.53 -1.64 -1.45
C LEU A 206 -14.16 -2.32 -1.59
N LEU A 207 -13.94 -3.58 -1.24
CA LEU A 207 -14.36 -4.75 -2.00
C LEU A 207 -14.31 -6.01 -1.09
N VAL A 208 -15.46 -6.39 -0.52
CA VAL A 208 -15.78 -7.81 -0.26
C VAL A 208 -17.29 -7.96 -0.51
N PRO A 209 -17.71 -8.70 -1.55
CA PRO A 209 -19.11 -9.08 -1.68
C PRO A 209 -19.43 -10.06 -0.54
N GLY A 210 -20.32 -9.68 0.39
CA GLY A 210 -20.87 -10.61 1.38
C GLY A 210 -20.99 -10.12 2.82
N ALA A 211 -20.44 -8.96 3.18
CA ALA A 211 -20.64 -8.41 4.53
C ALA A 211 -21.93 -7.58 4.60
N GLY A 212 -23.05 -8.25 4.93
CA GLY A 212 -24.27 -7.57 5.37
C GLY A 212 -24.03 -6.74 6.65
N PRO A 213 -24.95 -5.84 7.01
CA PRO A 213 -24.77 -4.94 8.13
C PRO A 213 -24.96 -5.71 9.45
N THR A 214 -23.90 -5.85 10.23
CA THR A 214 -24.01 -6.31 11.62
C THR A 214 -23.44 -5.27 12.58
N ALA A 215 -24.38 -4.69 13.32
CA ALA A 215 -24.29 -4.18 14.68
C ALA A 215 -23.23 -3.12 15.02
N ALA A 216 -23.72 -1.89 15.16
CA ALA A 216 -23.19 -0.94 16.13
C ALA A 216 -23.04 -1.60 17.51
N LEU A 217 -21.93 -1.32 18.17
CA LEU A 217 -21.67 -1.66 19.57
C LEU A 217 -22.73 -0.98 20.46
N HIS A 218 -23.82 -1.70 20.77
CA HIS A 218 -24.67 -1.42 21.92
C HIS A 218 -24.13 -2.23 23.12
N HIS A 219 -23.80 -1.53 24.20
CA HIS A 219 -23.58 -2.14 25.51
C HIS A 219 -24.84 -2.89 26.00
N PRO A 220 -24.73 -4.11 26.57
CA PRO A 220 -25.87 -4.76 27.19
C PRO A 220 -26.06 -4.30 28.64
N GLY A 221 -27.19 -3.66 28.92
CA GLY A 221 -27.86 -3.68 30.22
C GLY A 221 -29.05 -4.67 30.16
N PRO A 222 -29.50 -5.25 31.29
CA PRO A 222 -30.30 -6.47 31.27
C PRO A 222 -31.79 -6.25 30.93
N ALA A 223 -32.26 -7.12 30.03
CA ALA A 223 -33.59 -7.74 29.83
C ALA A 223 -34.89 -7.06 30.30
N CYS A 224 -35.84 -6.91 29.36
CA CYS A 224 -37.20 -7.46 29.42
C CYS A 224 -37.79 -7.55 28.00
N GLY A 225 -38.47 -8.65 27.68
CA GLY A 225 -38.82 -9.03 26.29
C GLY A 225 -40.21 -8.65 25.81
N ALA A 226 -40.47 -8.94 24.52
CA ALA A 226 -41.72 -9.46 23.94
C ALA A 226 -41.72 -9.36 22.40
N GLY A 227 -42.02 -10.47 21.73
CA GLY A 227 -43.02 -10.54 20.64
C GLY A 227 -42.66 -10.11 19.20
N GLY A 228 -42.67 -11.09 18.28
CA GLY A 228 -43.61 -11.05 17.14
C GLY A 228 -43.09 -10.73 15.73
N ALA A 229 -43.28 -11.71 14.83
CA ALA A 229 -43.61 -11.62 13.38
C ALA A 229 -42.72 -10.75 12.45
N GLY A 230 -42.14 -11.23 11.35
CA GLY A 230 -42.72 -12.07 10.30
C GLY A 230 -42.98 -11.20 9.05
N SER A 231 -42.08 -11.21 8.06
CA SER A 231 -42.47 -11.04 6.65
C SER A 231 -41.37 -11.52 5.71
N ALA A 232 -41.79 -12.34 4.74
CA ALA A 232 -40.98 -12.96 3.72
C ALA A 232 -40.63 -11.96 2.60
N ARG A 233 -39.41 -12.06 2.06
CA ARG A 233 -39.02 -11.50 0.76
C ARG A 233 -39.02 -12.61 -0.30
N PRO A 234 -39.41 -12.32 -1.55
CA PRO A 234 -39.40 -13.32 -2.62
C PRO A 234 -37.96 -13.70 -3.00
N SER A 235 -37.76 -15.00 -3.17
CA SER A 235 -36.51 -15.62 -3.62
C SER A 235 -36.41 -15.51 -5.13
N LEU A 236 -35.39 -14.83 -5.64
CA LEU A 236 -34.96 -14.96 -7.04
C LEU A 236 -33.81 -15.97 -7.06
N ALA A 237 -34.05 -17.14 -7.66
CA ALA A 237 -33.03 -18.14 -7.88
C ALA A 237 -32.04 -17.65 -8.95
N VAL A 238 -30.79 -17.43 -8.55
CA VAL A 238 -29.66 -17.30 -9.50
C VAL A 238 -28.83 -18.58 -9.37
N VAL A 239 -28.79 -19.34 -10.46
CA VAL A 239 -27.95 -20.53 -10.62
C VAL A 239 -26.50 -20.07 -10.68
N GLY A 240 -25.73 -20.37 -9.63
CA GLY A 240 -24.29 -20.09 -9.57
C GLY A 240 -23.45 -21.26 -10.11
N PRO A 241 -22.29 -21.01 -10.75
CA PRO A 241 -21.31 -22.06 -10.99
C PRO A 241 -20.57 -22.39 -9.69
N GLY A 242 -20.61 -23.67 -9.30
CA GLY A 242 -19.57 -24.41 -8.56
C GLY A 242 -19.04 -23.81 -7.25
N LEU A 243 -19.31 -24.51 -6.14
CA LEU A 243 -18.64 -24.38 -4.84
C LEU A 243 -17.13 -24.18 -4.97
N LEU A 244 -16.65 -22.99 -4.59
CA LEU A 244 -15.22 -22.69 -4.44
C LEU A 244 -14.78 -23.07 -3.02
N HIS A 245 -13.86 -24.05 -2.94
CA HIS A 245 -13.19 -24.45 -1.70
C HIS A 245 -12.36 -23.31 -1.08
N PRO A 246 -12.24 -23.23 0.26
CA PRO A 246 -11.37 -22.28 0.94
C PRO A 246 -9.90 -22.75 0.86
N GLY A 247 -9.23 -22.42 -0.25
CA GLY A 247 -7.78 -22.56 -0.38
C GLY A 247 -7.03 -21.31 0.10
N PRO A 248 -5.79 -21.43 0.59
CA PRO A 248 -4.98 -20.30 1.06
C PRO A 248 -4.61 -19.31 -0.08
N PRO A 249 -4.39 -18.02 0.24
CA PRO A 249 -4.38 -16.94 -0.75
C PRO A 249 -3.21 -16.94 -1.75
N TRP A 250 -2.12 -17.68 -1.49
CA TRP A 250 -0.92 -17.72 -2.33
C TRP A 250 -1.00 -18.62 -3.57
N GLN A 251 -2.16 -19.24 -3.85
CA GLN A 251 -2.35 -20.04 -5.08
C GLN A 251 -3.08 -19.31 -6.22
N ARG A 252 -3.40 -18.02 -6.07
CA ARG A 252 -4.07 -17.25 -7.13
C ARG A 252 -3.05 -16.56 -8.03
N SER A 253 -2.35 -17.35 -8.84
CA SER A 253 -1.65 -16.82 -10.02
C SER A 253 -2.65 -16.74 -11.18
N VAL A 254 -2.85 -15.54 -11.73
CA VAL A 254 -3.53 -15.39 -13.02
C VAL A 254 -2.49 -15.68 -14.09
N ARG A 255 -2.51 -16.90 -14.65
CA ARG A 255 -1.74 -17.21 -15.86
C ARG A 255 -2.55 -16.75 -17.08
N PHE A 256 -2.07 -15.71 -17.76
CA PHE A 256 -2.60 -15.35 -19.07
C PHE A 256 -2.12 -16.34 -20.12
N ARG A 257 -3.06 -16.95 -20.85
CA ARG A 257 -2.75 -17.73 -22.06
C ARG A 257 -2.21 -16.77 -23.13
N SER A 258 -1.03 -17.06 -23.64
CA SER A 258 -0.57 -16.57 -24.93
C SER A 258 -1.64 -16.90 -25.99
N MET A 259 -2.24 -15.88 -26.60
CA MET A 259 -2.91 -16.05 -27.89
C MET A 259 -1.83 -15.99 -28.96
N GLY A 260 -1.41 -17.16 -29.42
CA GLY A 260 -0.63 -17.31 -30.63
C GLY A 260 -1.39 -16.72 -31.82
N GLY A 261 -0.67 -15.92 -32.61
CA GLY A 261 -1.19 -15.30 -33.80
C GLY A 261 -1.63 -16.30 -34.87
N ARG A 262 -2.38 -15.78 -35.84
CA ARG A 262 -2.37 -16.25 -37.22
C ARG A 262 -2.34 -15.03 -38.14
N VAL A 263 -1.36 -15.11 -39.05
CA VAL A 263 -1.15 -14.47 -40.36
C VAL A 263 -2.05 -13.29 -40.70
#